data_AF-A0A2H9QWB5-F1
#
_entry.id   AF-A0A2H9QWB5-F1
#
_cell.length_a   1.000
_cell.length_b   1.000
_cell.length_c   1.000
_cell.angle_alpha   90.00
_cell.angle_beta   90.00
_cell.angle_gamma   90.00
#
_symmetry.space_group_name_H-M   'P 1'
#
loop_
_entity.id
_entity.type
_entity.pdbx_description
1 polymer ?
#
loop_
_entity_poly.entity_id
_entity_poly.type
_entity_poly.pdbx_seq_one_letter_code
_entity_poly.pdbx_strand_id
1 'polypeptide(L)'
;MCHPVPVSAVDIDFDVRENSIICVCEVKAEYKTGVEMEALTGVTVALLTIWDMVKYVEKDEKGQYPETRIINVEVVEKVKGE
;
A
#
# COMPACT_ATOMS: atom_id res chain seq x y z
N MET A 1 5.42 -15.58 -10.51
CA MET A 1 5.18 -14.62 -11.60
C MET A 1 3.69 -14.33 -11.63
N CYS A 2 3.28 -13.06 -11.59
CA CYS A 2 1.87 -12.67 -11.65
C CYS A 2 1.33 -12.81 -13.08
N HIS A 3 0.02 -12.96 -13.20
CA HIS A 3 -0.68 -13.00 -14.49
C HIS A 3 -1.38 -11.66 -14.72
N PRO A 4 -1.62 -11.24 -15.97
CA PRO A 4 -2.55 -10.15 -16.23
C PRO A 4 -3.95 -10.52 -15.70
N VAL A 5 -4.50 -9.70 -14.80
CA VAL A 5 -5.84 -9.87 -14.21
C VAL A 5 -6.72 -8.68 -14.61
N PRO A 6 -7.96 -8.90 -15.09
CA PRO A 6 -8.92 -7.83 -15.31
C PRO A 6 -9.45 -7.31 -13.97
N VAL A 7 -8.75 -6.34 -13.38
CA VAL A 7 -9.16 -5.68 -12.14
C VAL A 7 -10.47 -4.93 -12.38
N SER A 8 -11.47 -5.17 -11.52
CA SER A 8 -12.79 -4.55 -11.62
C SER A 8 -12.92 -3.30 -10.75
N ALA A 9 -12.21 -3.26 -9.61
CA ALA A 9 -12.13 -2.08 -8.76
C ALA A 9 -10.83 -2.06 -7.94
N VAL A 10 -10.35 -0.86 -7.64
CA VAL A 10 -9.27 -0.58 -6.68
C VAL A 10 -9.74 0.55 -5.80
N ASP A 11 -9.63 0.38 -4.50
CA ASP A 11 -9.87 1.44 -3.51
C ASP A 11 -8.66 1.60 -2.59
N ILE A 12 -8.36 2.84 -2.21
CA ILE A 12 -7.22 3.16 -1.34
C ILE A 12 -7.70 4.13 -0.27
N ASP A 13 -7.68 3.66 0.97
CA ASP A 13 -8.07 4.42 2.15
C ASP A 13 -6.85 4.79 3.00
N PHE A 14 -6.94 5.94 3.66
CA PHE A 14 -5.92 6.44 4.58
C PHE A 14 -6.52 6.80 5.93
N ASP A 15 -5.98 6.23 7.01
CA ASP A 15 -6.22 6.64 8.39
C ASP A 15 -4.98 7.43 8.88
N VAL A 16 -5.11 8.76 8.90
CA VAL A 16 -4.04 9.68 9.31
C VAL A 16 -4.08 9.84 10.83
N ARG A 17 -2.98 9.44 11.48
CA ARG A 17 -2.79 9.53 12.93
C ARG A 17 -1.73 10.57 13.25
N GLU A 18 -1.49 10.79 14.54
CA GLU A 18 -0.55 11.80 15.01
C GLU A 18 0.89 11.59 14.48
N ASN A 19 1.39 10.35 14.47
CA ASN A 19 2.76 10.02 14.07
C ASN A 19 2.84 8.90 13.02
N SER A 20 1.74 8.59 12.35
CA SER A 20 1.71 7.55 11.31
C SER A 20 0.52 7.72 10.38
N ILE A 21 0.61 7.10 9.21
CA ILE A 21 -0.51 6.95 8.29
C ILE A 21 -0.69 5.46 8.05
N ILE A 22 -1.90 4.96 8.26
CA ILE A 22 -2.27 3.60 7.87
C ILE A 22 -2.90 3.69 6.49
N CYS A 23 -2.39 2.90 5.54
CA CYS A 23 -2.92 2.77 4.21
C CYS A 23 -3.55 1.40 4.04
N VAL A 24 -4.78 1.34 3.53
CA VAL A 24 -5.46 0.10 3.18
C VAL A 24 -5.74 0.13 1.68
N CYS A 25 -5.36 -0.93 0.98
CA CYS A 25 -5.66 -1.09 -0.45
C CYS A 25 -6.56 -2.31 -0.64
N GLU A 26 -7.76 -2.07 -1.16
CA GLU A 26 -8.70 -3.12 -1.54
C GLU A 26 -8.70 -3.27 -3.05
N VAL A 27 -8.55 -4.50 -3.54
CA VAL A 27 -8.60 -4.82 -4.97
C VAL A 27 -9.64 -5.90 -5.20
N LYS A 28 -10.48 -5.69 -6.21
CA LYS A 28 -11.51 -6.64 -6.66
C LYS A 28 -11.25 -7.06 -8.09
N ALA A 29 -11.47 -8.35 -8.37
CA ALA A 29 -11.51 -8.90 -9.72
C ALA A 29 -12.36 -10.18 -9.75
N GLU A 30 -12.99 -10.44 -10.89
CA GLU A 30 -13.64 -11.71 -11.18
C GLU A 30 -12.74 -12.51 -12.13
N TYR A 31 -11.85 -13.35 -11.58
CA TYR A 31 -10.87 -14.06 -12.40
C TYR A 31 -10.36 -15.37 -11.78
N LYS A 32 -9.55 -16.12 -12.56
CA LYS A 32 -9.02 -17.43 -12.17
C LYS A 32 -7.94 -17.38 -11.08
N THR A 33 -7.37 -16.21 -10.83
CA THR A 33 -6.34 -15.98 -9.81
C THR A 33 -6.82 -14.88 -8.86
N GLY A 34 -6.35 -14.93 -7.62
CA GLY A 34 -6.56 -13.86 -6.65
C GLY A 34 -5.76 -12.60 -7.00
N VAL A 35 -6.07 -11.51 -6.29
CA VAL A 35 -5.52 -10.17 -6.49
C VAL A 35 -4.71 -9.65 -5.29
N GLU A 36 -4.23 -10.55 -4.43
CA GLU A 36 -3.42 -10.18 -3.27
C GLU A 36 -2.13 -9.44 -3.64
N MET A 37 -1.52 -9.77 -4.79
CA MET A 37 -0.30 -9.15 -5.26
C MET A 37 -0.55 -7.73 -5.76
N GLU A 38 -1.68 -7.50 -6.40
CA GLU A 38 -2.15 -6.20 -6.85
C GLU A 38 -2.43 -5.29 -5.64
N ALA A 39 -3.09 -5.81 -4.60
CA ALA A 39 -3.33 -5.07 -3.35
C ALA A 39 -2.03 -4.71 -2.62
N LEU A 40 -1.12 -5.68 -2.44
CA LEU A 40 0.19 -5.45 -1.82
C LEU A 40 1.04 -4.45 -2.61
N THR A 41 0.95 -4.49 -3.94
CA THR A 41 1.64 -3.53 -4.80
C THR A 41 1.02 -2.13 -4.65
N GLY A 42 -0.30 -2.03 -4.67
CA GLY A 42 -1.04 -0.78 -4.51
C GLY A 42 -0.71 -0.08 -3.19
N VAL A 43 -0.81 -0.77 -2.07
CA VAL A 43 -0.49 -0.20 -0.74
C VAL A 43 0.99 0.20 -0.64
N THR A 44 1.90 -0.61 -1.18
CA THR A 44 3.34 -0.30 -1.14
C THR A 44 3.67 0.95 -1.94
N VAL A 45 3.13 1.07 -3.16
CA VAL A 45 3.35 2.25 -4.01
C VAL A 45 2.69 3.50 -3.41
N ALA A 46 1.51 3.36 -2.81
CA ALA A 46 0.86 4.46 -2.09
C ALA A 46 1.72 4.99 -0.94
N LEU A 47 2.24 4.09 -0.10
CA LEU A 47 3.14 4.45 1.02
C LEU A 47 4.47 5.05 0.54
N LEU A 48 5.05 4.51 -0.53
CA LEU A 48 6.26 5.09 -1.16
C LEU A 48 5.99 6.49 -1.71
N THR A 49 4.81 6.71 -2.28
CA THR A 49 4.39 8.02 -2.79
C THR A 49 4.22 9.02 -1.65
N ILE A 50 3.60 8.61 -0.54
CA ILE A 50 3.52 9.43 0.68
C ILE A 50 4.92 9.81 1.15
N TRP A 51 5.84 8.84 1.27
CA TRP A 51 7.22 9.12 1.64
C TRP A 51 7.82 10.16 0.71
N ASP A 52 7.69 9.99 -0.61
CA ASP A 52 8.25 10.94 -1.58
C ASP A 52 7.76 12.38 -1.37
N MET A 53 6.48 12.53 -1.02
CA MET A 53 5.86 13.83 -0.74
C MET A 53 6.35 14.48 0.57
N VAL A 54 6.67 13.69 1.60
CA VAL A 54 7.12 14.20 2.92
C VAL A 54 8.64 14.15 3.11
N LYS A 55 9.40 13.60 2.16
CA LYS A 55 10.84 13.35 2.31
C LYS A 55 11.69 14.58 2.65
N TYR A 56 11.20 15.79 2.39
CA TYR A 56 11.91 17.01 2.77
C TYR A 56 11.76 17.32 4.26
N VAL A 57 10.56 17.10 4.83
CA VAL A 57 10.28 17.38 6.25
C VAL A 57 10.75 16.25 7.16
N GLU A 58 10.81 15.02 6.65
CA GLU A 58 11.25 13.83 7.40
C GLU A 58 12.77 13.68 7.51
N LYS A 59 13.55 14.46 6.76
CA LYS A 59 15.01 14.38 6.76
C LYS A 59 15.63 15.07 7.97
N ASP A 60 16.67 14.46 8.52
CA ASP A 60 17.56 15.11 9.48
C ASP A 60 18.58 16.05 8.79
N GLU A 61 19.40 16.74 9.58
CA GLU A 61 20.46 17.64 9.10
C GLU A 61 21.53 16.94 8.22
N LYS A 62 21.64 15.61 8.31
CA LYS A 62 22.55 14.77 7.52
C LYS A 62 21.87 14.17 6.29
N GLY A 63 20.61 14.55 6.02
CA GLY A 63 19.81 14.06 4.92
C GLY A 63 19.35 12.60 5.07
N GLN A 64 19.36 12.06 6.29
CA GLN A 64 18.92 10.70 6.62
C GLN A 64 17.47 10.67 7.10
N TYR A 65 16.87 9.47 7.17
CA TYR A 65 15.52 9.24 7.69
C TYR A 65 15.62 8.34 8.94
N PRO A 66 15.92 8.89 10.13
CA PRO A 66 16.16 8.09 11.33
C PRO A 66 14.88 7.40 11.84
N GLU A 67 13.72 8.03 11.66
CA GLU A 67 12.44 7.54 12.21
C GLU A 67 11.51 6.96 11.14
N THR A 68 11.48 7.58 9.96
CA THR A 68 10.56 7.22 8.87
C THR A 68 10.78 5.78 8.41
N ARG A 69 9.70 5.00 8.38
CA ARG A 69 9.73 3.59 7.97
C ARG A 69 8.36 3.15 7.45
N ILE A 70 8.39 2.27 6.46
CA ILE A 70 7.22 1.49 6.04
C ILE A 70 7.31 0.15 6.75
N ILE A 71 6.28 -0.21 7.50
CA ILE A 71 6.21 -1.43 8.32
C ILE A 71 4.86 -2.11 8.15
N ASN A 72 4.79 -3.40 8.50
CA ASN A 72 3.55 -4.18 8.57
C ASN A 72 2.72 -4.15 7.28
N VAL A 73 3.39 -4.25 6.12
CA VAL A 73 2.70 -4.47 4.84
C VAL A 73 2.28 -5.93 4.76
N GLU A 74 1.00 -6.20 4.91
CA GLU A 74 0.43 -7.54 4.98
C GLU A 74 -0.95 -7.62 4.32
N VAL A 75 -1.38 -8.83 3.97
CA VAL A 75 -2.74 -9.09 3.49
C VAL A 75 -3.64 -9.26 4.72
N VAL A 76 -4.53 -8.29 4.94
CA VAL A 76 -5.47 -8.31 6.08
C VAL A 76 -6.60 -9.32 5.85
N GLU A 77 -7.16 -9.34 4.63
CA GLU A 77 -8.23 -10.25 4.24
C GLU A 77 -8.09 -10.62 2.76
N LYS A 78 -8.44 -11.87 2.42
CA LYS A 78 -8.61 -12.32 1.05
C LYS A 78 -9.88 -13.14 0.95
N VAL A 79 -10.86 -12.64 0.20
CA VAL A 79 -12.10 -13.35 -0.10
C VAL A 79 -12.04 -13.89 -1.53
N LYS A 80 -12.44 -15.14 -1.71
CA LYS A 80 -12.66 -15.74 -3.02
C LYS A 80 -14.16 -16.05 -3.15
N GLY A 81 -14.82 -15.44 -4.13
CA GLY A 81 -16.22 -15.78 -4.45
C GLY A 81 -16.34 -17.25 -4.87
N GLU A 82 -17.53 -17.83 -4.65
CA GLU A 82 -17.87 -19.18 -5.12
C GLU A 82 -17.79 -19.32 -6.65
#